data_AF-A0A6N8XEP6-F1
#
_entry.id   AF-A0A6N8XEP6-F1
#
_cell.length_a   1.000
_cell.length_b   1.000
_cell.length_c   1.000
_cell.angle_alpha   90.00
_cell.angle_beta   90.00
_cell.angle_gamma   90.00
#
_symmetry.space_group_name_H-M   'P 1'
#
loop_
_entity.id
_entity.type
_entity.pdbx_description
1 polymer ?
#
loop_
_entity_poly.entity_id
_entity_poly.type
_entity_poly.pdbx_seq_one_letter_code
_entity_poly.pdbx_strand_id
1 'polypeptide(L)'
;ECWGSDWSGQATAPEGSFSMVAAGAVHSCGVRDSGAVVCWGNRGRLADPPAGSFSAVSSAGRRSCALRADSALACWTMAPVVAAPHGVHRYRPVGQPDPTRCRPYGVADDTTAGFPLPNRATGTGTLRVAVLFVDFPDAAASHTTQQEAELALPFAEERLESSSYGKLDIEFTALHEWLRAEHGYEHYLGHDARGRGAFAYLINEEAIRLADPGFDFTGHDVAMIVMPSSHFGGGNATGRVDTQEGSLDTARINAREERRSPFEWGRTALHELGHNLGLLDMNPYDASRHELPATPAGKKWVTSRFGIMGLTFYFLADDEDPRLARVASYADGRSGTDYSDWALAREMLAWSRWQLGWLDDSQIRCVLAPLTTVSLSAVAVASAGSGVAMAAVPLSDTEVIVIESRRAIGYDTRVESRSWGTLTSPALLTEGVLVYTVDASVESGQLPVKVAGDSGNGQVDDYPILTTGQSVTVHGYTIAVVSDDGHAHTVTITKVENQQAGD
;
A
#
# COMPACT_ATOMS: atom_id res chain seq x y z
N GLU A 1 2.66 36.03 19.64
CA GLU A 1 3.95 35.34 19.51
C GLU A 1 3.65 33.90 19.12
N CYS A 2 4.32 33.39 18.09
CA CYS A 2 4.16 32.02 17.62
C CYS A 2 5.50 31.32 17.75
N TRP A 3 5.49 30.03 18.05
CA TRP A 3 6.69 29.23 18.31
C TRP A 3 6.53 27.84 17.71
N GLY A 4 7.65 27.13 17.54
CA GLY A 4 7.69 25.80 16.94
C GLY A 4 8.18 25.85 15.49
N SER A 5 7.68 24.89 14.69
CA SER A 5 8.02 24.75 13.27
C SER A 5 7.65 26.00 12.46
N ASP A 6 8.62 26.62 11.78
CA ASP A 6 8.44 27.84 10.98
C ASP A 6 8.88 27.72 9.50
N TRP A 7 8.73 26.53 8.92
CA TRP A 7 9.35 26.12 7.66
C TRP A 7 8.77 26.84 6.45
N SER A 8 7.49 27.13 6.52
CA SER A 8 6.75 27.89 5.52
C SER A 8 6.54 29.33 5.94
N GLY A 9 7.11 29.77 7.07
CA GLY A 9 6.82 31.05 7.72
C GLY A 9 5.56 31.03 8.59
N GLN A 10 5.02 29.86 8.97
CA GLN A 10 3.77 29.72 9.72
C GLN A 10 3.86 30.14 11.20
N ALA A 11 5.06 30.24 11.77
CA ALA A 11 5.33 30.86 13.08
C ALA A 11 5.83 32.31 12.95
N THR A 12 6.13 32.80 11.75
CA THR A 12 6.38 34.23 11.48
C THR A 12 5.05 34.99 11.32
N ALA A 13 4.36 35.26 12.43
CA ALA A 13 3.07 35.95 12.42
C ALA A 13 3.17 37.42 11.96
N PRO A 14 2.23 37.92 11.12
CA PRO A 14 2.15 39.32 10.77
C PRO A 14 1.92 40.21 11.99
N GLU A 15 2.40 41.46 11.92
CA GLU A 15 2.18 42.43 12.99
C GLU A 15 0.68 42.74 13.21
N GLY A 16 0.35 43.02 14.48
CA GLY A 16 -0.97 43.44 14.94
C GLY A 16 -1.62 42.49 15.95
N SER A 17 -2.89 42.78 16.26
CA SER A 17 -3.70 42.05 17.23
C SER A 17 -4.66 41.09 16.55
N PHE A 18 -4.80 39.90 17.14
CA PHE A 18 -5.71 38.85 16.70
C PHE A 18 -6.60 38.42 17.87
N SER A 19 -7.90 38.37 17.64
CA SER A 19 -8.90 37.87 18.61
C SER A 19 -8.95 36.34 18.65
N MET A 20 -8.52 35.69 17.57
CA MET A 20 -8.40 34.24 17.46
C MET A 20 -7.23 33.89 16.54
N VAL A 21 -6.55 32.79 16.83
CA VAL A 21 -5.51 32.20 15.98
C VAL A 21 -5.78 30.70 15.86
N ALA A 22 -5.58 30.14 14.67
CA ALA A 22 -5.68 28.73 14.38
C ALA A 22 -4.46 28.26 13.58
N ALA A 23 -3.81 27.19 14.04
CA ALA A 23 -2.62 26.62 13.42
C ALA A 23 -2.99 25.39 12.57
N GLY A 24 -2.58 25.39 11.31
CA GLY A 24 -2.59 24.24 10.41
C GLY A 24 -1.23 23.54 10.38
N ALA A 25 -1.02 22.65 9.41
CA ALA A 25 0.24 21.92 9.27
C ALA A 25 1.40 22.80 8.77
N VAL A 26 1.12 23.68 7.80
CA VAL A 26 2.12 24.51 7.09
C VAL A 26 1.72 25.99 7.01
N HIS A 27 0.62 26.36 7.67
CA HIS A 27 0.08 27.71 7.68
C HIS A 27 -0.61 28.00 9.01
N SER A 28 -0.75 29.27 9.30
CA SER A 28 -1.49 29.77 10.45
C SER A 28 -2.47 30.84 9.96
N CYS A 29 -3.61 30.95 10.61
CA CYS A 29 -4.60 31.97 10.31
C CYS A 29 -5.04 32.66 11.61
N GLY A 30 -5.40 33.94 11.51
CA GLY A 30 -5.91 34.70 12.64
C GLY A 30 -7.03 35.65 12.23
N VAL A 31 -7.97 35.87 13.15
CA VAL A 31 -9.04 36.86 13.01
C VAL A 31 -8.59 38.14 13.69
N ARG A 32 -8.47 39.24 12.93
CA ARG A 32 -8.20 40.57 13.49
C ARG A 32 -9.42 41.10 14.23
N ASP A 33 -9.24 42.13 15.06
CA ASP A 33 -10.35 42.78 15.77
C ASP A 33 -11.39 43.41 14.83
N SER A 34 -11.00 43.71 13.58
CA SER A 34 -11.91 44.14 12.51
C SER A 34 -12.79 43.02 11.94
N GLY A 35 -12.56 41.77 12.34
CA GLY A 35 -13.18 40.57 11.78
C GLY A 35 -12.53 40.05 10.50
N ALA A 36 -11.48 40.69 9.99
CA ALA A 36 -10.76 40.18 8.81
C ALA A 36 -9.90 38.97 9.19
N VAL A 37 -9.97 37.90 8.39
CA VAL A 37 -9.04 36.76 8.50
C VAL A 37 -7.77 37.10 7.73
N VAL A 38 -6.62 36.86 8.35
CA VAL A 38 -5.30 36.89 7.69
C VAL A 38 -4.64 35.54 7.92
N CYS A 39 -4.16 34.94 6.84
CA CYS A 39 -3.36 33.73 6.91
C CYS A 39 -1.92 34.02 6.50
N TRP A 40 -0.99 33.28 7.08
CA TRP A 40 0.43 33.38 6.83
C TRP A 40 1.07 31.99 6.90
N GLY A 41 2.29 31.89 6.40
CA GLY A 41 2.94 30.63 6.10
C GLY A 41 2.93 30.35 4.60
N ASN A 42 2.77 29.08 4.23
CA ASN A 42 2.69 28.53 2.87
C ASN A 42 2.30 29.55 1.77
N ARG A 43 3.11 29.67 0.70
CA ARG A 43 2.96 30.67 -0.38
C ARG A 43 1.88 30.36 -1.43
N GLY A 44 0.93 29.46 -1.12
CA GLY A 44 -0.21 29.12 -1.97
C GLY A 44 -1.55 29.67 -1.47
N ARG A 45 -2.66 29.17 -2.03
CA ARG A 45 -4.04 29.61 -1.69
C ARG A 45 -4.44 29.49 -0.22
N LEU A 46 -3.69 28.73 0.59
CA LEU A 46 -3.90 28.68 2.04
C LEU A 46 -3.61 30.02 2.74
N ALA A 47 -2.76 30.87 2.15
CA ALA A 47 -2.51 32.23 2.60
C ALA A 47 -3.54 33.25 2.09
N ASP A 48 -4.47 32.85 1.21
CA ASP A 48 -5.48 33.71 0.58
C ASP A 48 -6.89 33.44 1.13
N PRO A 49 -7.22 33.90 2.35
CA PRO A 49 -8.55 33.68 2.92
C PRO A 49 -9.62 34.45 2.13
N PRO A 50 -10.87 33.93 2.08
CA PRO A 50 -12.00 34.64 1.49
C PRO A 50 -12.20 36.01 2.14
N ALA A 51 -12.47 37.04 1.34
CA ALA A 51 -12.82 38.36 1.86
C ALA A 51 -14.13 38.31 2.67
N GLY A 52 -14.18 39.09 3.75
CA GLY A 52 -15.35 39.22 4.60
C GLY A 52 -15.02 39.49 6.07
N SER A 53 -16.07 39.57 6.89
CA SER A 53 -15.98 39.67 8.34
C SER A 53 -16.34 38.33 8.98
N PHE A 54 -15.47 37.86 9.86
CA PHE A 54 -15.53 36.56 10.51
C PHE A 54 -15.35 36.70 12.02
N SER A 55 -15.97 35.82 12.78
CA SER A 55 -15.89 35.79 14.24
C SER A 55 -15.05 34.63 14.78
N ALA A 56 -14.76 33.63 13.95
CA ALA A 56 -13.94 32.48 14.32
C ALA A 56 -13.23 31.91 13.10
N VAL A 57 -12.09 31.27 13.35
CA VAL A 57 -11.31 30.53 12.35
C VAL A 57 -10.82 29.22 12.97
N SER A 58 -10.83 28.15 12.18
CA SER A 58 -10.26 26.85 12.54
C SER A 58 -9.43 26.33 11.40
N SER A 59 -8.26 25.78 11.72
CA SER A 59 -7.30 25.23 10.78
C SER A 59 -6.95 23.80 11.20
N ALA A 60 -6.93 22.87 10.25
CA ALA A 60 -6.51 21.49 10.48
C ALA A 60 -5.90 20.92 9.19
N GLY A 61 -4.74 20.28 9.29
CA GLY A 61 -3.99 19.81 8.11
C GLY A 61 -3.75 20.95 7.12
N ARG A 62 -4.27 20.82 5.90
CA ARG A 62 -4.16 21.77 4.77
C ARG A 62 -5.49 22.44 4.44
N ARG A 63 -6.32 22.69 5.44
CA ARG A 63 -7.64 23.28 5.28
C ARG A 63 -7.89 24.31 6.37
N SER A 64 -8.60 25.36 6.00
CA SER A 64 -9.08 26.38 6.93
C SER A 64 -10.56 26.62 6.69
N CYS A 65 -11.28 26.88 7.77
CA CYS A 65 -12.67 27.33 7.72
C CYS A 65 -12.84 28.52 8.67
N ALA A 66 -13.64 29.50 8.26
CA ALA A 66 -13.99 30.65 9.08
C ALA A 66 -15.51 30.82 9.15
N LEU A 67 -16.00 31.24 10.32
CA LEU A 67 -17.41 31.51 10.58
C LEU A 67 -17.71 32.98 10.34
N ARG A 68 -18.62 33.26 9.42
CA ARG A 68 -19.13 34.62 9.13
C ARG A 68 -20.14 35.07 10.18
N ALA A 69 -20.36 36.38 10.25
CA ALA A 69 -21.34 36.99 11.16
C ALA A 69 -22.80 36.52 10.91
N ASP A 70 -23.11 36.07 9.70
CA ASP A 70 -24.41 35.47 9.33
C ASP A 70 -24.50 33.97 9.62
N SER A 71 -23.52 33.42 10.36
CA SER A 71 -23.37 31.99 10.67
C SER A 71 -23.06 31.09 9.47
N ALA A 72 -22.71 31.63 8.31
CA ALA A 72 -22.21 30.85 7.19
C ALA A 72 -20.74 30.46 7.37
N LEU A 73 -20.36 29.26 6.90
CA LEU A 73 -18.96 28.83 6.84
C LEU A 73 -18.35 29.19 5.48
N ALA A 74 -17.15 29.77 5.51
CA ALA A 74 -16.29 29.89 4.35
C ALA A 74 -15.05 29.02 4.59
N CYS A 75 -14.85 28.00 3.77
CA CYS A 75 -13.68 27.13 3.84
C CYS A 75 -12.82 27.30 2.59
N TRP A 76 -11.50 27.25 2.78
CA TRP A 76 -10.53 27.28 1.70
C TRP A 76 -9.45 26.23 1.93
N THR A 77 -8.89 25.76 0.83
CA THR A 77 -7.81 24.78 0.78
C THR A 77 -6.82 25.24 -0.28
N MET A 78 -5.77 24.47 -0.53
CA MET A 78 -4.83 24.75 -1.62
C MET A 78 -5.44 24.57 -3.03
N ALA A 79 -6.54 23.83 -3.17
CA ALA A 79 -7.26 23.67 -4.43
C ALA A 79 -8.38 24.73 -4.59
N PRO A 80 -8.74 25.14 -5.83
CA PRO A 80 -9.90 25.99 -6.07
C PRO A 80 -11.18 25.33 -5.55
N VAL A 81 -11.77 25.92 -4.51
CA VAL A 81 -13.12 25.56 -4.06
C VAL A 81 -14.11 26.15 -5.05
N VAL A 82 -14.50 25.39 -6.07
CA VAL A 82 -15.44 25.82 -7.12
C VAL A 82 -16.86 26.06 -6.55
N ALA A 83 -17.16 25.54 -5.35
CA ALA A 83 -18.27 25.96 -4.50
C ALA A 83 -18.01 25.53 -3.04
N ALA A 84 -18.40 26.35 -2.06
CA ALA A 84 -18.45 25.91 -0.67
C ALA A 84 -19.40 24.69 -0.60
N PRO A 85 -19.02 23.57 0.07
CA PRO A 85 -19.94 22.46 0.22
C PRO A 85 -21.18 22.94 0.97
N HIS A 86 -22.30 23.04 0.25
CA HIS A 86 -23.59 23.25 0.88
C HIS A 86 -24.00 21.95 1.55
N GLY A 87 -23.83 21.92 2.86
CA GLY A 87 -24.26 20.81 3.70
C GLY A 87 -23.19 20.43 4.71
N VAL A 88 -23.63 20.08 5.91
CA VAL A 88 -22.86 19.18 6.76
C VAL A 88 -22.60 17.94 5.91
N HIS A 89 -21.37 17.74 5.44
CA HIS A 89 -20.93 16.41 5.05
C HIS A 89 -20.94 15.59 6.34
N ARG A 90 -22.11 15.05 6.69
CA ARG A 90 -22.11 13.77 7.39
C ARG A 90 -21.27 12.89 6.50
N TYR A 91 -20.21 12.32 7.05
CA TYR A 91 -19.62 11.10 6.51
C TYR A 91 -20.80 10.25 6.04
N ARG A 92 -21.01 10.17 4.73
CA ARG A 92 -22.00 9.25 4.20
C ARG A 92 -21.34 7.91 4.45
N PRO A 93 -21.90 7.04 5.30
CA PRO A 93 -21.50 5.64 5.24
C PRO A 93 -21.65 5.26 3.77
N VAL A 94 -20.57 4.73 3.17
CA VAL A 94 -20.57 4.27 1.79
C VAL A 94 -21.56 3.09 1.69
N GLY A 95 -22.86 3.37 1.60
CA GLY A 95 -23.88 2.35 1.85
C GLY A 95 -23.83 1.80 3.28
N GLN A 96 -24.92 1.18 3.72
CA GLN A 96 -24.84 0.32 4.90
C GLN A 96 -24.10 -0.96 4.55
N PRO A 97 -23.40 -1.58 5.52
CA PRO A 97 -22.78 -2.85 5.29
C PRO A 97 -23.73 -3.90 4.75
N ASP A 98 -23.38 -4.42 3.58
CA ASP A 98 -24.06 -5.55 2.97
C ASP A 98 -23.18 -6.79 3.12
N PRO A 99 -23.28 -7.53 4.25
CA PRO A 99 -22.49 -8.74 4.47
C PRO A 99 -22.77 -9.81 3.41
N THR A 100 -23.85 -9.70 2.62
CA THR A 100 -24.12 -10.62 1.51
C THR A 100 -23.17 -10.44 0.33
N ARG A 101 -22.31 -9.42 0.36
CA ARG A 101 -21.34 -9.12 -0.70
C ARG A 101 -19.90 -9.52 -0.38
N CYS A 102 -19.61 -10.01 0.83
CA CYS A 102 -18.24 -10.35 1.25
C CYS A 102 -17.24 -9.20 1.06
N ARG A 103 -17.71 -7.95 1.15
CA ARG A 103 -16.93 -6.72 1.05
C ARG A 103 -16.97 -6.00 2.40
N PRO A 104 -16.10 -6.37 3.35
CA PRO A 104 -16.05 -5.73 4.65
C PRO A 104 -15.62 -4.27 4.52
N TYR A 105 -16.05 -3.45 5.47
CA TYR A 105 -15.83 -2.01 5.44
C TYR A 105 -14.48 -1.66 6.02
N GLY A 106 -13.74 -0.86 5.24
CA GLY A 106 -12.52 -0.22 5.71
C GLY A 106 -12.80 0.88 6.72
N VAL A 107 -11.96 1.01 7.74
CA VAL A 107 -12.03 2.12 8.72
C VAL A 107 -10.99 3.22 8.51
N ALA A 108 -10.07 3.04 7.56
CA ALA A 108 -8.97 3.97 7.32
C ALA A 108 -9.21 4.86 6.10
N ASP A 109 -8.85 6.14 6.23
CA ASP A 109 -9.15 7.19 5.23
C ASP A 109 -8.17 7.19 4.03
N ASP A 110 -6.95 6.70 4.22
CA ASP A 110 -5.87 6.80 3.24
C ASP A 110 -5.55 5.49 2.51
N THR A 111 -5.55 4.37 3.22
CA THR A 111 -5.39 3.03 2.68
C THR A 111 -6.29 2.08 3.45
N THR A 112 -6.65 0.92 2.90
CA THR A 112 -7.56 -0.01 3.60
C THR A 112 -7.41 -1.47 3.18
N ALA A 113 -7.70 -2.38 4.11
CA ALA A 113 -7.88 -3.80 3.83
C ALA A 113 -9.32 -4.13 3.39
N GLY A 114 -10.26 -3.20 3.57
CA GLY A 114 -11.67 -3.37 3.21
C GLY A 114 -12.06 -2.71 1.87
N PHE A 115 -13.34 -2.37 1.78
CA PHE A 115 -13.95 -1.71 0.64
C PHE A 115 -14.77 -0.47 1.06
N PRO A 116 -14.98 0.50 0.15
CA PRO A 116 -14.22 0.68 -1.10
C PRO A 116 -12.77 1.07 -0.80
N LEU A 117 -11.88 0.95 -1.79
CA LEU A 117 -10.60 1.63 -1.70
C LEU A 117 -10.81 3.15 -1.64
N PRO A 118 -9.98 3.89 -0.88
CA PRO A 118 -10.02 5.35 -0.83
C PRO A 118 -9.91 5.99 -2.23
N ASN A 119 -10.45 7.19 -2.37
CA ASN A 119 -10.44 7.92 -3.64
C ASN A 119 -9.04 8.48 -3.95
N ARG A 120 -8.17 7.63 -4.50
CA ARG A 120 -6.81 7.92 -4.96
C ARG A 120 -6.68 7.67 -6.47
N ALA A 121 -5.48 7.33 -6.95
CA ALA A 121 -5.26 6.91 -8.33
C ALA A 121 -6.06 5.62 -8.67
N THR A 122 -6.44 5.48 -9.93
CA THR A 122 -7.31 4.38 -10.35
C THR A 122 -6.56 3.06 -10.42
N GLY A 123 -7.15 2.01 -9.85
CA GLY A 123 -6.60 0.65 -9.92
C GLY A 123 -6.62 0.04 -11.33
N THR A 124 -7.33 0.62 -12.30
CA THR A 124 -7.42 0.11 -13.69
C THR A 124 -7.23 1.24 -14.70
N GLY A 125 -7.00 0.87 -15.97
CA GLY A 125 -6.72 1.81 -17.05
C GLY A 125 -5.25 2.17 -17.11
N THR A 126 -4.93 3.44 -17.32
CA THR A 126 -3.55 3.93 -17.39
C THR A 126 -3.26 4.78 -16.17
N LEU A 127 -2.26 4.38 -15.38
CA LEU A 127 -1.69 5.16 -14.28
C LEU A 127 -0.53 6.00 -14.80
N ARG A 128 -0.69 7.33 -14.80
CA ARG A 128 0.35 8.25 -15.27
C ARG A 128 1.17 8.78 -14.11
N VAL A 129 2.47 8.50 -14.14
CA VAL A 129 3.38 8.81 -13.05
C VAL A 129 4.44 9.82 -13.51
N ALA A 130 4.39 11.03 -12.96
CA ALA A 130 5.46 12.01 -13.11
C ALA A 130 6.66 11.58 -12.25
N VAL A 131 7.84 11.46 -12.83
CA VAL A 131 9.07 11.07 -12.11
C VAL A 131 9.97 12.28 -11.94
N LEU A 132 10.16 12.68 -10.69
CA LEU A 132 10.95 13.84 -10.28
C LEU A 132 12.19 13.37 -9.53
N PHE A 133 13.35 13.96 -9.80
CA PHE A 133 14.61 13.62 -9.14
C PHE A 133 15.04 14.78 -8.25
N VAL A 134 15.23 14.52 -6.96
CA VAL A 134 15.54 15.57 -5.98
C VAL A 134 16.86 15.26 -5.30
N ASP A 135 17.69 16.28 -5.12
CA ASP A 135 18.89 16.20 -4.30
C ASP A 135 19.06 17.44 -3.39
N PHE A 136 20.04 17.39 -2.48
CA PHE A 136 20.16 18.37 -1.40
C PHE A 136 21.58 18.95 -1.27
N PRO A 137 21.73 20.21 -0.78
CA PRO A 137 22.99 20.84 -0.40
C PRO A 137 24.04 19.90 0.20
N ASP A 138 23.64 19.07 1.15
CA ASP A 138 24.45 18.14 1.94
C ASP A 138 24.29 16.65 1.53
N ALA A 139 23.32 16.34 0.66
CA ALA A 139 23.06 15.00 0.13
C ALA A 139 22.89 15.07 -1.39
N ALA A 140 23.99 15.35 -2.09
CA ALA A 140 23.98 15.43 -3.54
C ALA A 140 23.79 14.04 -4.18
N ALA A 141 23.16 14.02 -5.35
CA ALA A 141 23.03 12.81 -6.15
C ALA A 141 24.40 12.33 -6.66
N SER A 142 24.61 11.01 -6.62
CA SER A 142 25.82 10.35 -7.13
C SER A 142 25.69 9.88 -8.59
N HIS A 143 24.47 9.83 -9.12
CA HIS A 143 24.14 9.32 -10.45
C HIS A 143 23.38 10.36 -11.26
N THR A 144 23.38 10.22 -12.58
CA THR A 144 22.52 11.03 -13.46
C THR A 144 21.05 10.56 -13.34
N THR A 145 20.10 11.45 -13.61
CA THR A 145 18.67 11.09 -13.64
C THR A 145 18.37 10.00 -14.69
N GLN A 146 19.09 10.01 -15.82
CA GLN A 146 19.04 8.94 -16.83
C GLN A 146 19.41 7.58 -16.23
N GLN A 147 20.53 7.52 -15.49
CA GLN A 147 20.99 6.28 -14.85
C GLN A 147 20.04 5.77 -13.77
N GLU A 148 19.32 6.66 -13.07
CA GLU A 148 18.26 6.27 -12.12
C GLU A 148 17.02 5.74 -12.84
N ALA A 149 16.55 6.46 -13.87
CA ALA A 149 15.39 6.09 -14.67
C ALA A 149 15.58 4.73 -15.37
N GLU A 150 16.69 4.58 -16.09
CA GLU A 150 17.00 3.38 -16.88
C GLU A 150 17.32 2.16 -16.00
N LEU A 151 17.69 2.37 -14.73
CA LEU A 151 17.94 1.26 -13.81
C LEU A 151 16.69 0.42 -13.60
N ALA A 152 15.53 1.06 -13.40
CA ALA A 152 14.42 0.39 -12.76
C ALA A 152 13.01 0.82 -13.18
N LEU A 153 12.82 1.93 -13.91
CA LEU A 153 11.50 2.27 -14.45
C LEU A 153 10.97 1.17 -15.39
N PRO A 154 11.76 0.63 -16.36
CA PRO A 154 11.28 -0.46 -17.21
C PRO A 154 10.95 -1.73 -16.43
N PHE A 155 11.69 -1.98 -15.33
CA PHE A 155 11.40 -3.11 -14.45
C PHE A 155 10.07 -2.88 -13.70
N ALA A 156 9.85 -1.69 -13.14
CA ALA A 156 8.62 -1.36 -12.41
C ALA A 156 7.39 -1.42 -13.33
N GLU A 157 7.48 -0.85 -14.54
CA GLU A 157 6.46 -0.91 -15.58
C GLU A 157 6.10 -2.37 -15.90
N GLU A 158 7.09 -3.17 -16.36
CA GLU A 158 6.90 -4.58 -16.72
C GLU A 158 6.25 -5.38 -15.56
N ARG A 159 6.69 -5.15 -14.32
CA ARG A 159 6.22 -5.92 -13.17
C ARG A 159 4.79 -5.60 -12.76
N LEU A 160 4.37 -4.33 -12.72
CA LEU A 160 3.02 -4.01 -12.28
C LEU A 160 1.98 -4.36 -13.35
N GLU A 161 2.31 -4.13 -14.62
CA GLU A 161 1.47 -4.49 -15.76
C GLU A 161 1.27 -6.00 -15.86
N SER A 162 2.35 -6.77 -15.71
CA SER A 162 2.24 -8.24 -15.69
C SER A 162 1.47 -8.75 -14.48
N SER A 163 1.52 -8.06 -13.34
CA SER A 163 0.72 -8.41 -12.16
C SER A 163 -0.77 -8.06 -12.33
N SER A 164 -1.11 -7.06 -13.14
CA SER A 164 -2.49 -6.64 -13.42
C SER A 164 -3.15 -7.43 -14.54
N TYR A 165 -2.36 -8.19 -15.31
CA TYR A 165 -2.82 -8.92 -16.49
C TYR A 165 -3.48 -8.01 -17.54
N GLY A 166 -2.91 -6.81 -17.70
CA GLY A 166 -3.37 -5.80 -18.66
C GLY A 166 -4.60 -5.00 -18.21
N LYS A 167 -5.01 -5.12 -16.94
CA LYS A 167 -6.06 -4.27 -16.35
C LYS A 167 -5.54 -2.89 -15.95
N LEU A 168 -4.23 -2.79 -15.70
CA LEU A 168 -3.51 -1.56 -15.38
C LEU A 168 -2.25 -1.47 -16.24
N ASP A 169 -2.09 -0.33 -16.87
CA ASP A 169 -0.96 0.13 -17.70
C ASP A 169 -0.27 1.29 -16.98
N ILE A 170 1.06 1.42 -17.06
CA ILE A 170 1.80 2.45 -16.32
C ILE A 170 2.67 3.27 -17.24
N GLU A 171 2.41 4.57 -17.29
CA GLU A 171 3.19 5.50 -18.09
C GLU A 171 4.05 6.38 -17.18
N PHE A 172 5.36 6.22 -17.25
CA PHE A 172 6.31 7.10 -16.55
C PHE A 172 6.74 8.27 -17.44
N THR A 173 6.59 9.49 -16.92
CA THR A 173 7.11 10.72 -17.55
C THR A 173 8.17 11.33 -16.66
N ALA A 174 9.44 11.17 -17.02
CA ALA A 174 10.57 11.61 -16.21
C ALA A 174 11.06 13.02 -16.57
N LEU A 175 11.16 13.90 -15.57
CA LEU A 175 11.86 15.17 -15.68
C LEU A 175 13.36 14.92 -15.47
N HIS A 176 14.15 14.90 -16.54
CA HIS A 176 15.58 14.60 -16.47
C HIS A 176 16.45 15.77 -15.98
N GLU A 177 16.14 16.28 -14.79
CA GLU A 177 16.86 17.33 -14.10
C GLU A 177 16.91 17.02 -12.60
N TRP A 178 18.05 17.27 -11.96
CA TRP A 178 18.15 17.21 -10.49
C TRP A 178 17.58 18.50 -9.91
N LEU A 179 16.40 18.38 -9.30
CA LEU A 179 15.73 19.47 -8.58
C LEU A 179 16.45 19.68 -7.25
N ARG A 180 17.30 20.69 -7.20
CA ARG A 180 18.08 21.01 -6.00
C ARG A 180 17.19 21.66 -4.93
N ALA A 181 17.00 20.97 -3.81
CA ALA A 181 16.29 21.51 -2.66
C ALA A 181 17.03 22.73 -2.06
N GLU A 182 16.26 23.66 -1.47
CA GLU A 182 16.77 24.88 -0.85
C GLU A 182 17.56 24.58 0.44
N HIS A 183 17.14 23.57 1.19
CA HIS A 183 17.74 23.19 2.46
C HIS A 183 18.37 21.79 2.43
N GLY A 184 19.18 21.46 3.43
CA GLY A 184 19.80 20.14 3.56
C GLY A 184 18.80 19.00 3.82
N TYR A 185 19.20 17.76 3.58
CA TYR A 185 18.37 16.55 3.71
C TYR A 185 17.71 16.42 5.08
N GLU A 186 18.48 16.64 6.15
CA GLU A 186 18.01 16.57 7.54
C GLU A 186 16.96 17.63 7.87
N HIS A 187 16.88 18.71 7.09
CA HIS A 187 15.75 19.63 7.16
C HIS A 187 14.49 18.80 6.90
N TYR A 188 14.34 18.14 5.77
CA TYR A 188 13.07 17.53 5.40
C TYR A 188 12.66 16.30 6.23
N LEU A 189 13.40 15.93 7.27
CA LEU A 189 13.01 14.91 8.25
C LEU A 189 12.17 15.52 9.37
N GLY A 190 10.92 15.08 9.51
CA GLY A 190 10.11 15.35 10.70
C GLY A 190 10.47 14.35 11.80
N HIS A 191 10.79 14.82 13.00
CA HIS A 191 11.02 13.93 14.14
C HIS A 191 9.71 13.72 14.92
N ASP A 192 9.30 12.46 15.11
CA ASP A 192 8.24 12.15 16.08
C ASP A 192 8.73 12.40 17.52
N ALA A 193 7.81 12.37 18.49
CA ALA A 193 8.14 12.57 19.92
C ALA A 193 9.13 11.53 20.49
N ARG A 194 9.48 10.50 19.73
CA ARG A 194 10.47 9.45 20.06
C ARG A 194 11.75 9.57 19.23
N GLY A 195 11.92 10.66 18.47
CA GLY A 195 13.11 10.93 17.67
C GLY A 195 13.18 10.16 16.34
N ARG A 196 12.12 9.46 15.92
CA ARG A 196 12.10 8.78 14.62
C ARG A 196 11.80 9.80 13.52
N GLY A 197 12.73 9.92 12.59
CA GLY A 197 12.59 10.76 11.40
C GLY A 197 11.62 10.12 10.42
N ALA A 198 10.45 10.73 10.21
CA ALA A 198 9.63 10.51 9.03
C ALA A 198 9.75 11.75 8.16
N PHE A 199 10.09 11.61 6.89
CA PHE A 199 10.21 12.79 6.03
C PHE A 199 8.94 13.62 6.08
N ALA A 200 9.08 14.88 6.47
CA ALA A 200 8.03 15.85 6.39
C ALA A 200 7.50 15.88 4.96
N TYR A 201 6.20 16.03 4.83
CA TYR A 201 5.51 16.18 3.55
C TYR A 201 6.12 17.32 2.68
N LEU A 202 6.82 18.27 3.32
CA LEU A 202 7.41 19.47 2.73
C LEU A 202 8.30 19.22 1.51
N ILE A 203 9.09 18.13 1.50
CA ILE A 203 9.94 17.84 0.33
C ILE A 203 9.10 17.52 -0.92
N ASN A 204 7.89 17.01 -0.73
CA ASN A 204 7.00 16.72 -1.85
C ASN A 204 6.50 18.03 -2.49
N GLU A 205 6.14 19.02 -1.67
CA GLU A 205 5.74 20.35 -2.17
C GLU A 205 6.88 21.06 -2.87
N GLU A 206 8.08 20.95 -2.32
CA GLU A 206 9.24 21.60 -2.90
C GLU A 206 9.66 20.95 -4.21
N ALA A 207 9.62 19.62 -4.30
CA ALA A 207 9.85 18.89 -5.55
C ALA A 207 8.88 19.36 -6.65
N ILE A 208 7.58 19.46 -6.33
CA ILE A 208 6.58 19.99 -7.26
C ILE A 208 6.92 21.44 -7.62
N ARG A 209 7.13 22.33 -6.64
CA ARG A 209 7.41 23.76 -6.86
C ARG A 209 8.63 23.98 -7.76
N LEU A 210 9.67 23.16 -7.62
CA LEU A 210 10.88 23.23 -8.43
C LEU A 210 10.65 22.72 -9.86
N ALA A 211 9.81 21.68 -10.03
CA ALA A 211 9.48 21.09 -11.33
C ALA A 211 8.46 21.91 -12.13
N ASP A 212 7.46 22.48 -11.47
CA ASP A 212 6.28 23.14 -12.03
C ASP A 212 6.57 24.16 -13.15
N PRO A 213 7.62 25.02 -13.06
CA PRO A 213 7.92 25.96 -14.15
C PRO A 213 8.33 25.30 -15.48
N GLY A 214 8.82 24.05 -15.43
CA GLY A 214 9.38 23.33 -16.58
C GLY A 214 8.68 22.00 -16.89
N PHE A 215 7.67 21.60 -16.11
CA PHE A 215 7.01 20.30 -16.21
C PHE A 215 5.49 20.46 -16.12
N ASP A 216 4.79 19.98 -17.15
CA ASP A 216 3.33 20.00 -17.20
C ASP A 216 2.76 18.74 -16.52
N PHE A 217 2.11 18.95 -15.36
CA PHE A 217 1.48 17.86 -14.61
C PHE A 217 0.10 17.46 -15.14
N THR A 218 -0.41 18.08 -16.21
CA THR A 218 -1.73 17.78 -16.77
C THR A 218 -1.88 16.29 -17.07
N GLY A 219 -2.90 15.67 -16.47
CA GLY A 219 -3.25 14.26 -16.71
C GLY A 219 -2.40 13.24 -15.96
N HIS A 220 -1.44 13.67 -15.12
CA HIS A 220 -0.74 12.77 -14.21
C HIS A 220 -1.60 12.44 -12.98
N ASP A 221 -1.45 11.24 -12.45
CA ASP A 221 -2.15 10.77 -11.25
C ASP A 221 -1.24 10.82 -10.01
N VAL A 222 0.05 10.54 -10.23
CA VAL A 222 1.05 10.38 -9.18
C VAL A 222 2.32 11.17 -9.51
N ALA A 223 2.91 11.81 -8.50
CA ALA A 223 4.29 12.29 -8.52
C ALA A 223 5.20 11.34 -7.73
N MET A 224 6.06 10.60 -8.42
CA MET A 224 7.10 9.78 -7.83
C MET A 224 8.40 10.57 -7.71
N ILE A 225 8.86 10.75 -6.48
CA ILE A 225 10.03 11.55 -6.12
C ILE A 225 11.18 10.60 -5.80
N VAL A 226 12.18 10.58 -6.69
CA VAL A 226 13.40 9.80 -6.57
C VAL A 226 14.39 10.58 -5.72
N MET A 227 14.65 10.06 -4.52
CA MET A 227 15.56 10.63 -3.52
C MET A 227 17.02 10.18 -3.79
N PRO A 228 18.06 10.83 -3.26
CA PRO A 228 19.44 10.43 -3.54
C PRO A 228 19.80 9.11 -2.82
N SER A 229 20.31 8.11 -3.57
CA SER A 229 20.69 6.77 -3.08
C SER A 229 21.76 6.78 -1.98
N SER A 230 22.52 7.88 -1.88
CA SER A 230 23.54 8.09 -0.84
C SER A 230 22.95 8.23 0.56
N HIS A 231 21.70 8.68 0.68
CA HIS A 231 21.05 8.98 1.97
C HIS A 231 19.72 8.25 2.16
N PHE A 232 19.01 7.96 1.07
CA PHE A 232 17.68 7.35 1.09
C PHE A 232 17.67 5.94 0.53
N GLY A 233 16.94 5.04 1.19
CA GLY A 233 16.62 3.74 0.64
C GLY A 233 15.38 3.15 1.31
N GLY A 234 14.47 2.64 0.51
CA GLY A 234 13.10 2.34 0.89
C GLY A 234 12.14 3.28 0.17
N GLY A 235 10.89 3.29 0.61
CA GLY A 235 9.86 4.12 0.01
C GLY A 235 8.90 4.66 1.06
N ASN A 236 8.13 5.67 0.65
CA ASN A 236 7.09 6.25 1.45
C ASN A 236 6.06 7.00 0.59
N ALA A 237 4.92 6.36 0.36
CA ALA A 237 3.73 6.94 -0.24
C ALA A 237 3.13 7.97 0.72
N THR A 238 3.12 9.24 0.31
CA THR A 238 2.81 10.34 1.22
C THR A 238 1.79 11.31 0.69
N GLY A 239 0.53 10.99 1.00
CA GLY A 239 -0.58 11.91 0.82
C GLY A 239 -0.64 12.48 -0.60
N ARG A 240 -1.17 13.70 -0.70
CA ARG A 240 -1.55 14.32 -1.96
C ARG A 240 -1.08 15.75 -2.02
N VAL A 241 -0.32 16.13 -3.05
CA VAL A 241 0.20 17.48 -3.32
C VAL A 241 -0.64 18.19 -4.37
N ASP A 242 -0.71 19.51 -4.29
CA ASP A 242 -1.39 20.33 -5.28
C ASP A 242 -0.35 20.94 -6.24
N THR A 243 -0.66 20.90 -7.52
CA THR A 243 0.04 21.57 -8.63
C THR A 243 -0.87 22.66 -9.20
N GLN A 244 -0.44 23.38 -10.23
CA GLN A 244 -1.32 24.34 -10.92
C GLN A 244 -2.47 23.65 -11.68
N GLU A 245 -2.26 22.41 -12.09
CA GLU A 245 -3.12 21.59 -12.96
C GLU A 245 -4.10 20.72 -12.16
N GLY A 246 -3.78 20.40 -10.91
CA GLY A 246 -4.62 19.53 -10.08
C GLY A 246 -3.90 19.02 -8.85
N SER A 247 -4.40 17.92 -8.29
CA SER A 247 -3.85 17.32 -7.08
C SER A 247 -3.35 15.91 -7.38
N LEU A 248 -2.06 15.64 -7.12
CA LEU A 248 -1.38 14.37 -7.37
C LEU A 248 -1.16 13.62 -6.07
N ASP A 249 -1.34 12.30 -6.07
CA ASP A 249 -0.80 11.48 -4.98
C ASP A 249 0.72 11.44 -5.10
N THR A 250 1.46 11.23 -4.00
CA THR A 250 2.93 11.21 -4.07
C THR A 250 3.55 9.96 -3.48
N ALA A 251 4.68 9.56 -4.05
CA ALA A 251 5.49 8.46 -3.57
C ALA A 251 6.95 8.88 -3.56
N ARG A 252 7.65 8.69 -2.43
CA ARG A 252 9.10 8.85 -2.36
C ARG A 252 9.76 7.50 -2.43
N ILE A 253 10.82 7.38 -3.21
CA ILE A 253 11.52 6.11 -3.41
C ILE A 253 13.02 6.34 -3.59
N ASN A 254 13.81 5.32 -3.24
CA ASN A 254 15.03 4.87 -3.92
C ASN A 254 15.49 3.54 -3.27
N ALA A 255 16.55 2.92 -3.77
CA ALA A 255 17.37 1.95 -3.06
C ALA A 255 18.65 2.64 -2.56
N ARG A 256 19.14 2.25 -1.38
CA ARG A 256 20.46 2.71 -0.93
C ARG A 256 21.55 2.23 -1.88
N GLU A 257 22.62 3.00 -2.01
CA GLU A 257 23.74 2.76 -2.92
C GLU A 257 24.23 1.30 -2.88
N GLU A 258 24.40 0.71 -1.70
CA GLU A 258 24.88 -0.66 -1.52
C GLU A 258 23.90 -1.76 -1.95
N ARG A 259 22.63 -1.42 -2.16
CA ARG A 259 21.57 -2.34 -2.63
C ARG A 259 20.96 -1.91 -3.97
N ARG A 260 21.52 -0.89 -4.61
CA ARG A 260 21.04 -0.32 -5.87
C ARG A 260 21.01 -1.39 -6.96
N SER A 261 19.80 -1.81 -7.33
CA SER A 261 19.54 -2.81 -8.36
C SER A 261 18.16 -2.58 -8.95
N PRO A 262 17.90 -3.04 -10.20
CA PRO A 262 16.56 -2.96 -10.79
C PRO A 262 15.48 -3.57 -9.89
N PHE A 263 15.82 -4.67 -9.21
CA PHE A 263 14.91 -5.37 -8.32
C PHE A 263 14.59 -4.58 -7.04
N GLU A 264 15.59 -4.13 -6.27
CA GLU A 264 15.32 -3.44 -5.00
C GLU A 264 14.64 -2.09 -5.19
N TRP A 265 15.09 -1.34 -6.19
CA TRP A 265 14.49 -0.06 -6.56
C TRP A 265 13.06 -0.27 -7.09
N GLY A 266 12.91 -1.16 -8.08
CA GLY A 266 11.63 -1.45 -8.72
C GLY A 266 10.60 -2.00 -7.76
N ARG A 267 10.98 -2.96 -6.90
CA ARG A 267 10.11 -3.50 -5.86
C ARG A 267 9.60 -2.41 -4.92
N THR A 268 10.45 -1.45 -4.58
CA THR A 268 10.07 -0.32 -3.72
C THR A 268 9.09 0.59 -4.45
N ALA A 269 9.37 0.98 -5.70
CA ALA A 269 8.44 1.78 -6.51
C ALA A 269 7.06 1.13 -6.65
N LEU A 270 7.02 -0.17 -6.96
CA LEU A 270 5.78 -0.95 -7.06
C LEU A 270 4.95 -0.92 -5.77
N HIS A 271 5.62 -1.07 -4.63
CA HIS A 271 5.00 -1.07 -3.31
C HIS A 271 4.37 0.28 -3.00
N GLU A 272 5.11 1.37 -3.18
CA GLU A 272 4.58 2.72 -2.92
C GLU A 272 3.45 3.10 -3.88
N LEU A 273 3.56 2.72 -5.16
CA LEU A 273 2.45 2.91 -6.11
C LEU A 273 1.21 2.12 -5.67
N GLY A 274 1.36 0.95 -5.06
CA GLY A 274 0.24 0.19 -4.48
C GLY A 274 -0.53 0.96 -3.40
N HIS A 275 0.15 1.74 -2.57
CA HIS A 275 -0.51 2.67 -1.63
C HIS A 275 -1.23 3.82 -2.35
N ASN A 276 -0.67 4.33 -3.45
CA ASN A 276 -1.34 5.33 -4.28
C ASN A 276 -2.60 4.77 -4.97
N LEU A 277 -2.72 3.45 -5.10
CA LEU A 277 -3.96 2.77 -5.51
C LEU A 277 -4.93 2.50 -4.34
N GLY A 278 -4.56 2.84 -3.10
CA GLY A 278 -5.39 2.71 -1.89
C GLY A 278 -5.13 1.45 -1.07
N LEU A 279 -4.17 0.60 -1.43
CA LEU A 279 -3.84 -0.60 -0.66
C LEU A 279 -3.03 -0.26 0.59
N LEU A 280 -3.22 -1.01 1.67
CA LEU A 280 -2.44 -0.85 2.91
C LEU A 280 -1.25 -1.82 2.99
N ASP A 281 -0.37 -1.59 3.97
CA ASP A 281 0.66 -2.56 4.36
C ASP A 281 0.07 -3.71 5.16
N MET A 282 0.29 -4.92 4.66
CA MET A 282 -0.20 -6.14 5.32
C MET A 282 0.71 -6.62 6.45
N ASN A 283 1.97 -6.18 6.46
CA ASN A 283 2.96 -6.62 7.43
C ASN A 283 2.91 -5.77 8.72
N PRO A 284 3.13 -6.33 9.92
CA PRO A 284 3.24 -5.51 11.12
C PRO A 284 4.52 -4.67 11.11
N TYR A 285 4.42 -3.38 11.45
CA TYR A 285 5.60 -2.51 11.61
C TYR A 285 6.34 -2.77 12.93
N ASP A 286 5.64 -3.33 13.92
CA ASP A 286 6.24 -3.71 15.18
C ASP A 286 7.22 -4.87 14.97
N ALA A 287 8.51 -4.56 15.05
CA ALA A 287 9.60 -5.51 14.86
C ALA A 287 9.51 -6.72 15.81
N SER A 288 9.00 -6.54 17.03
CA SER A 288 8.90 -7.65 18.00
C SER A 288 7.90 -8.73 17.58
N ARG A 289 6.93 -8.39 16.71
CA ARG A 289 6.01 -9.39 16.14
C ARG A 289 6.72 -10.35 15.18
N HIS A 290 7.88 -9.97 14.67
CA HIS A 290 8.71 -10.82 13.79
C HIS A 290 9.70 -11.69 14.57
N GLU A 291 9.72 -11.63 15.90
CA GLU A 291 10.59 -12.48 16.71
C GLU A 291 10.10 -13.93 16.67
N LEU A 292 10.93 -14.79 16.08
CA LEU A 292 10.63 -16.21 15.93
C LEU A 292 10.93 -16.95 17.24
N PRO A 293 10.06 -17.88 17.66
CA PRO A 293 10.33 -18.77 18.78
C PRO A 293 11.46 -19.74 18.43
N ALA A 294 11.98 -20.42 19.45
CA ALA A 294 13.02 -21.43 19.28
C ALA A 294 12.57 -22.50 18.27
N THR A 295 13.39 -22.72 17.25
CA THR A 295 13.11 -23.71 16.21
C THR A 295 13.15 -25.13 16.78
N PRO A 296 12.09 -25.95 16.60
CA PRO A 296 12.12 -27.35 17.01
C PRO A 296 13.20 -28.16 16.26
N ALA A 297 13.66 -29.25 16.86
CA ALA A 297 14.69 -30.11 16.25
C ALA A 297 14.19 -30.75 14.94
N GLY A 298 15.02 -30.69 13.89
CA GLY A 298 14.70 -31.23 12.55
C GLY A 298 13.75 -30.35 11.71
N LYS A 299 13.49 -29.12 12.18
CA LYS A 299 12.62 -28.14 11.54
C LYS A 299 13.40 -26.85 11.28
N LYS A 300 12.86 -26.03 10.38
CA LYS A 300 13.29 -24.65 10.13
C LYS A 300 12.10 -23.71 10.02
N TRP A 301 12.32 -22.47 10.42
CA TRP A 301 11.43 -21.37 10.08
C TRP A 301 11.73 -20.90 8.67
N VAL A 302 10.69 -20.84 7.85
CA VAL A 302 10.76 -20.44 6.44
C VAL A 302 10.01 -19.14 6.29
N THR A 303 10.66 -18.15 5.69
CA THR A 303 10.03 -16.86 5.42
C THR A 303 9.36 -16.88 4.06
N SER A 304 8.16 -16.34 3.98
CA SER A 304 7.50 -16.07 2.70
C SER A 304 6.92 -14.66 2.65
N ARG A 305 6.62 -14.23 1.43
CA ARG A 305 5.93 -12.98 1.14
C ARG A 305 4.97 -13.21 -0.01
N PHE A 306 3.71 -12.82 0.18
CA PHE A 306 2.71 -12.71 -0.89
C PHE A 306 2.60 -11.26 -1.38
N GLY A 307 2.65 -11.11 -2.71
CA GLY A 307 2.34 -9.86 -3.41
C GLY A 307 3.28 -8.69 -3.08
N ILE A 308 2.98 -7.54 -3.69
CA ILE A 308 3.78 -6.32 -3.57
C ILE A 308 3.54 -5.58 -2.25
N MET A 309 2.36 -5.70 -1.64
CA MET A 309 2.02 -5.07 -0.36
C MET A 309 2.51 -5.85 0.87
N GLY A 310 3.26 -6.93 0.61
CA GLY A 310 4.14 -7.52 1.61
C GLY A 310 3.43 -8.26 2.73
N LEU A 311 2.45 -9.13 2.44
CA LEU A 311 2.03 -10.12 3.45
C LEU A 311 3.21 -11.06 3.71
N THR A 312 4.05 -10.69 4.66
CA THR A 312 5.19 -11.48 5.11
C THR A 312 4.76 -12.29 6.32
N PHE A 313 5.09 -13.58 6.28
CA PHE A 313 4.80 -14.50 7.36
C PHE A 313 5.85 -15.60 7.35
N TYR A 314 5.92 -16.31 8.47
CA TYR A 314 6.87 -17.37 8.74
C TYR A 314 6.11 -18.65 8.96
N PHE A 315 6.58 -19.75 8.39
CA PHE A 315 5.99 -21.05 8.60
C PHE A 315 7.04 -22.07 8.98
N LEU A 316 6.65 -23.03 9.80
CA LEU A 316 7.54 -24.12 10.18
C LEU A 316 7.48 -25.23 9.11
N ALA A 317 8.65 -25.70 8.71
CA ALA A 317 8.80 -26.83 7.78
C ALA A 317 9.89 -27.78 8.26
N ASP A 318 9.88 -29.00 7.74
CA ASP A 318 10.96 -29.96 8.00
C ASP A 318 12.25 -29.49 7.29
N ASP A 319 13.42 -29.79 7.87
CA ASP A 319 14.70 -29.27 7.36
C ASP A 319 15.00 -29.65 5.91
N GLU A 320 14.54 -30.82 5.51
CA GLU A 320 14.71 -31.41 4.18
C GLU A 320 13.38 -31.51 3.42
N ASP A 321 12.42 -30.61 3.70
CA ASP A 321 11.14 -30.57 3.00
C ASP A 321 11.36 -30.44 1.48
N PRO A 322 10.96 -31.45 0.66
CA PRO A 322 11.18 -31.43 -0.79
C PRO A 322 10.59 -30.21 -1.49
N ARG A 323 9.57 -29.57 -0.91
CA ARG A 323 8.94 -28.35 -1.45
C ARG A 323 9.87 -27.14 -1.38
N LEU A 324 10.89 -27.19 -0.52
CA LEU A 324 11.87 -26.13 -0.31
C LEU A 324 13.22 -26.44 -0.98
N ALA A 325 13.30 -27.53 -1.74
CA ALA A 325 14.51 -27.94 -2.43
C ALA A 325 14.92 -26.90 -3.50
N ARG A 326 16.18 -26.48 -3.43
CA ARG A 326 16.89 -25.65 -4.39
C ARG A 326 17.87 -26.52 -5.14
N VAL A 327 17.68 -26.68 -6.44
CA VAL A 327 18.58 -27.45 -7.28
C VAL A 327 19.45 -26.48 -8.08
N ALA A 328 20.74 -26.47 -7.76
CA ALA A 328 21.74 -25.75 -8.52
C ALA A 328 22.28 -26.67 -9.61
N SER A 329 22.13 -26.27 -10.87
CA SER A 329 22.66 -26.99 -12.02
C SER A 329 23.74 -26.16 -12.72
N TYR A 330 24.94 -26.73 -12.85
CA TYR A 330 26.11 -26.07 -13.41
C TYR A 330 26.31 -26.46 -14.89
N ALA A 331 26.92 -25.56 -15.67
CA ALA A 331 27.16 -25.79 -17.11
C ALA A 331 28.04 -27.02 -17.41
N ASP A 332 28.82 -27.49 -16.43
CA ASP A 332 29.67 -28.68 -16.54
C ASP A 332 28.97 -29.99 -16.14
N GLY A 333 27.65 -29.97 -15.93
CA GLY A 333 26.83 -31.14 -15.63
C GLY A 333 26.77 -31.52 -14.15
N ARG A 334 27.44 -30.79 -13.26
CA ARG A 334 27.28 -30.97 -11.81
C ARG A 334 25.91 -30.47 -11.35
N SER A 335 25.37 -31.10 -10.31
CA SER A 335 24.20 -30.60 -9.59
C SER A 335 24.36 -30.74 -8.08
N GLY A 336 23.68 -29.89 -7.32
CA GLY A 336 23.58 -29.96 -5.86
C GLY A 336 22.18 -29.54 -5.40
N THR A 337 21.72 -30.13 -4.31
CA THR A 337 20.43 -29.79 -3.69
C THR A 337 20.68 -29.22 -2.30
N ASP A 338 20.03 -28.09 -2.01
CA ASP A 338 19.96 -27.48 -0.68
C ASP A 338 18.49 -27.15 -0.37
N TYR A 339 18.14 -26.78 0.86
CA TYR A 339 16.76 -26.52 1.27
C TYR A 339 16.60 -25.10 1.83
N SER A 340 15.84 -24.28 1.10
CA SER A 340 15.66 -22.85 1.37
C SER A 340 14.94 -22.57 2.69
N ASP A 341 15.41 -21.59 3.44
CA ASP A 341 14.68 -20.92 4.53
C ASP A 341 13.80 -19.76 4.00
N TRP A 342 13.70 -19.64 2.69
CA TRP A 342 12.91 -18.61 2.01
C TRP A 342 12.11 -19.20 0.85
N ALA A 343 10.84 -18.82 0.74
CA ALA A 343 9.97 -19.25 -0.35
C ALA A 343 9.12 -18.07 -0.86
N LEU A 344 9.23 -17.74 -2.15
CA LEU A 344 8.53 -16.58 -2.73
C LEU A 344 7.16 -16.97 -3.28
N ALA A 345 6.13 -16.18 -2.99
CA ALA A 345 4.86 -16.16 -3.70
C ALA A 345 4.65 -14.77 -4.28
N ARG A 346 5.05 -14.58 -5.53
CA ARG A 346 5.18 -13.25 -6.15
C ARG A 346 3.81 -12.70 -6.54
N GLU A 347 2.92 -13.56 -7.01
CA GLU A 347 1.59 -13.18 -7.47
C GLU A 347 0.77 -12.58 -6.33
N MET A 348 0.06 -11.48 -6.61
CA MET A 348 -0.74 -10.79 -5.60
C MET A 348 -1.85 -11.69 -5.06
N LEU A 349 -2.29 -11.42 -3.82
CA LEU A 349 -3.45 -12.07 -3.24
C LEU A 349 -4.69 -11.75 -4.09
N ALA A 350 -5.60 -12.71 -4.23
CA ALA A 350 -6.87 -12.49 -4.91
C ALA A 350 -7.66 -11.35 -4.25
N TRP A 351 -7.54 -11.19 -2.93
CA TRP A 351 -8.14 -10.08 -2.19
C TRP A 351 -7.73 -8.71 -2.74
N SER A 352 -6.44 -8.41 -2.80
CA SER A 352 -5.95 -7.11 -3.31
C SER A 352 -6.28 -6.92 -4.78
N ARG A 353 -6.23 -7.99 -5.58
CA ARG A 353 -6.63 -7.94 -6.99
C ARG A 353 -8.12 -7.61 -7.15
N TRP A 354 -8.97 -8.10 -6.27
CA TRP A 354 -10.39 -7.73 -6.25
C TRP A 354 -10.61 -6.29 -5.81
N GLN A 355 -9.90 -5.84 -4.77
CA GLN A 355 -9.94 -4.44 -4.32
C GLN A 355 -9.58 -3.46 -5.46
N LEU A 356 -8.57 -3.79 -6.26
CA LEU A 356 -8.11 -2.99 -7.39
C LEU A 356 -9.00 -3.09 -8.65
N GLY A 357 -9.99 -3.98 -8.67
CA GLY A 357 -10.80 -4.25 -9.86
C GLY A 357 -10.07 -5.05 -10.95
N TRP A 358 -8.99 -5.75 -10.60
CA TRP A 358 -8.31 -6.69 -11.49
C TRP A 358 -9.01 -8.04 -11.54
N LEU A 359 -9.74 -8.38 -10.48
CA LEU A 359 -10.75 -9.44 -10.46
C LEU A 359 -12.13 -8.80 -10.38
N ASP A 360 -13.04 -9.24 -11.24
CA ASP A 360 -14.43 -8.77 -11.28
C ASP A 360 -15.32 -9.58 -10.32
N ASP A 361 -16.48 -9.04 -9.90
CA ASP A 361 -17.38 -9.71 -8.95
C ASP A 361 -17.84 -11.10 -9.40
N SER A 362 -17.92 -11.35 -10.70
CA SER A 362 -18.24 -12.67 -11.26
C SER A 362 -17.20 -13.74 -10.93
N GLN A 363 -15.99 -13.34 -10.54
CA GLN A 363 -14.88 -14.24 -10.23
C GLN A 363 -14.79 -14.53 -8.72
N ILE A 364 -15.66 -13.92 -7.91
CA ILE A 364 -15.68 -14.06 -6.46
C ILE A 364 -16.92 -14.84 -6.04
N ARG A 365 -16.74 -15.91 -5.27
CA ARG A 365 -17.84 -16.65 -4.66
C ARG A 365 -18.02 -16.23 -3.22
N CYS A 366 -19.00 -15.37 -2.95
CA CYS A 366 -19.43 -15.09 -1.57
C CYS A 366 -20.26 -16.25 -1.00
N VAL A 367 -19.79 -16.85 0.09
CA VAL A 367 -20.31 -18.07 0.69
C VAL A 367 -21.12 -17.71 1.94
N LEU A 368 -22.45 -17.82 1.82
CA LEU A 368 -23.38 -17.52 2.91
C LEU A 368 -24.05 -18.77 3.49
N ALA A 369 -24.09 -19.85 2.72
CA ALA A 369 -24.65 -21.12 3.15
C ALA A 369 -23.70 -21.84 4.12
N PRO A 370 -24.22 -22.60 5.10
CA PRO A 370 -23.40 -23.31 6.08
C PRO A 370 -22.55 -24.43 5.47
N LEU A 371 -22.90 -24.91 4.28
CA LEU A 371 -22.11 -25.87 3.53
C LEU A 371 -22.10 -25.41 2.07
N THR A 372 -20.91 -25.28 1.48
CA THR A 372 -20.75 -24.94 0.06
C THR A 372 -19.51 -25.62 -0.50
N THR A 373 -19.64 -26.15 -1.72
CA THR A 373 -18.49 -26.63 -2.50
C THR A 373 -18.20 -25.63 -3.61
N VAL A 374 -16.93 -25.25 -3.76
CA VAL A 374 -16.47 -24.26 -4.74
C VAL A 374 -15.31 -24.85 -5.55
N SER A 375 -15.36 -24.71 -6.87
CA SER A 375 -14.21 -24.96 -7.74
C SER A 375 -13.47 -23.64 -7.93
N LEU A 376 -12.23 -23.58 -7.43
CA LEU A 376 -11.37 -22.40 -7.42
C LEU A 376 -10.35 -22.50 -8.55
N SER A 377 -10.45 -21.61 -9.53
CA SER A 377 -9.44 -21.41 -10.56
C SER A 377 -8.23 -20.66 -9.99
N ALA A 378 -7.06 -20.89 -10.57
CA ALA A 378 -5.85 -20.18 -10.16
C ALA A 378 -5.98 -18.66 -10.32
N VAL A 379 -5.55 -17.91 -9.30
CA VAL A 379 -5.66 -16.44 -9.23
C VAL A 379 -5.07 -15.74 -10.47
N ALA A 380 -3.96 -16.28 -10.98
CA ALA A 380 -3.22 -15.78 -12.13
C ALA A 380 -3.93 -15.98 -13.49
N VAL A 381 -4.87 -16.92 -13.61
CA VAL A 381 -5.51 -17.29 -14.91
C VAL A 381 -7.02 -17.11 -14.90
N ALA A 382 -7.61 -16.76 -13.76
CA ALA A 382 -9.01 -16.39 -13.70
C ALA A 382 -9.22 -15.16 -14.62
N SER A 383 -9.62 -15.44 -15.86
CA SER A 383 -9.98 -14.45 -16.85
C SER A 383 -11.42 -14.03 -16.59
N ALA A 384 -11.74 -12.80 -16.97
CA ALA A 384 -13.10 -12.29 -16.92
C ALA A 384 -14.05 -13.27 -17.64
N GLY A 385 -14.80 -14.05 -16.87
CA GLY A 385 -15.88 -14.92 -17.35
C GLY A 385 -15.64 -16.44 -17.35
N SER A 386 -14.52 -16.99 -16.86
CA SER A 386 -14.26 -18.46 -16.96
C SER A 386 -14.07 -19.22 -15.65
N GLY A 387 -13.87 -18.56 -14.50
CA GLY A 387 -13.59 -19.26 -13.25
C GLY A 387 -13.72 -18.40 -11.99
N VAL A 388 -13.91 -19.07 -10.85
CA VAL A 388 -13.92 -18.43 -9.52
C VAL A 388 -12.49 -18.36 -9.01
N ALA A 389 -11.91 -17.16 -8.93
CA ALA A 389 -10.55 -16.96 -8.43
C ALA A 389 -10.45 -17.18 -6.91
N MET A 390 -11.55 -16.90 -6.20
CA MET A 390 -11.58 -16.82 -4.75
C MET A 390 -12.99 -17.10 -4.22
N ALA A 391 -13.06 -17.83 -3.11
CA ALA A 391 -14.25 -17.85 -2.26
C ALA A 391 -14.02 -16.96 -1.04
N ALA A 392 -15.07 -16.29 -0.58
CA ALA A 392 -15.05 -15.45 0.60
C ALA A 392 -16.21 -15.82 1.54
N VAL A 393 -15.94 -15.90 2.83
CA VAL A 393 -16.94 -16.18 3.87
C VAL A 393 -17.02 -14.96 4.80
N PRO A 394 -18.13 -14.22 4.84
CA PRO A 394 -18.24 -13.05 5.70
C PRO A 394 -18.37 -13.50 7.16
N LEU A 395 -17.56 -12.92 8.04
CA LEU A 395 -17.59 -13.19 9.49
C LEU A 395 -18.35 -12.08 10.23
N SER A 396 -18.08 -10.82 9.85
CA SER A 396 -18.71 -9.62 10.38
C SER A 396 -18.84 -8.56 9.27
N ASP A 397 -19.14 -7.32 9.63
CA ASP A 397 -19.10 -6.17 8.73
C ASP A 397 -17.67 -5.71 8.41
N THR A 398 -16.67 -6.15 9.18
CA THR A 398 -15.25 -5.81 8.98
C THR A 398 -14.36 -7.02 8.73
N GLU A 399 -14.82 -8.24 9.00
CA GLU A 399 -14.00 -9.45 8.90
C GLU A 399 -14.53 -10.47 7.88
N VAL A 400 -13.61 -11.13 7.20
CA VAL A 400 -13.89 -12.14 6.16
C VAL A 400 -12.81 -13.21 6.11
N ILE A 401 -13.19 -14.46 5.84
CA ILE A 401 -12.26 -15.53 5.44
C ILE A 401 -12.14 -15.52 3.93
N VAL A 402 -10.92 -15.63 3.43
CA VAL A 402 -10.60 -15.73 2.02
C VAL A 402 -9.95 -17.07 1.72
N ILE A 403 -10.40 -17.72 0.64
CA ILE A 403 -9.90 -18.99 0.15
C ILE A 403 -9.54 -18.82 -1.33
N GLU A 404 -8.27 -19.04 -1.70
CA GLU A 404 -7.81 -18.89 -3.08
C GLU A 404 -6.91 -20.06 -3.53
N SER A 405 -6.97 -20.36 -4.83
CA SER A 405 -6.14 -21.39 -5.47
C SER A 405 -4.83 -20.78 -5.97
N ARG A 406 -3.71 -21.27 -5.47
CA ARG A 406 -2.36 -20.86 -5.85
C ARG A 406 -1.72 -21.90 -6.76
N ARG A 407 -1.14 -21.44 -7.87
CA ARG A 407 -0.42 -22.28 -8.84
C ARG A 407 0.85 -21.59 -9.32
N ALA A 408 1.82 -22.37 -9.78
CA ALA A 408 3.07 -21.88 -10.34
C ALA A 408 2.90 -21.41 -11.79
N ILE A 409 1.95 -20.51 -12.03
CA ILE A 409 1.59 -19.95 -13.33
C ILE A 409 1.62 -18.42 -13.27
N GLY A 410 1.67 -17.75 -14.42
CA GLY A 410 1.68 -16.30 -14.47
C GLY A 410 2.90 -15.69 -13.76
N TYR A 411 2.68 -14.75 -12.85
CA TYR A 411 3.77 -14.04 -12.17
C TYR A 411 4.61 -14.93 -11.23
N ASP A 412 4.07 -16.09 -10.85
CA ASP A 412 4.74 -17.11 -10.03
C ASP A 412 5.65 -18.07 -10.84
N THR A 413 5.79 -17.92 -12.16
CA THR A 413 6.56 -18.84 -13.04
C THR A 413 8.08 -18.59 -13.12
N ARG A 414 8.60 -17.46 -12.63
CA ARG A 414 9.97 -17.04 -12.98
C ARG A 414 11.05 -17.81 -12.22
N VAL A 415 11.79 -18.64 -12.96
CA VAL A 415 13.08 -19.25 -12.55
C VAL A 415 14.20 -18.21 -12.70
N GLU A 416 15.05 -18.06 -11.69
CA GLU A 416 16.23 -17.19 -11.79
C GLU A 416 17.33 -17.87 -12.62
N SER A 417 17.66 -17.28 -13.78
CA SER A 417 18.83 -17.66 -14.57
C SER A 417 20.05 -16.85 -14.13
N ARG A 418 21.20 -17.50 -13.91
CA ARG A 418 22.47 -16.87 -13.53
C ARG A 418 23.55 -17.19 -14.57
N SER A 419 24.61 -16.38 -14.62
CA SER A 419 25.69 -16.54 -15.60
C SER A 419 26.48 -17.85 -15.45
N TRP A 420 26.47 -18.47 -14.27
CA TRP A 420 27.12 -19.75 -13.97
C TRP A 420 26.21 -20.98 -14.06
N GLY A 421 24.90 -20.81 -14.33
CA GLY A 421 23.95 -21.92 -14.38
C GLY A 421 22.52 -21.51 -14.00
N THR A 422 21.67 -22.51 -13.78
CA THR A 422 20.28 -22.29 -13.33
C THR A 422 20.15 -22.60 -11.85
N LEU A 423 19.36 -21.78 -11.17
CA LEU A 423 18.97 -22.02 -9.79
C LEU A 423 17.45 -22.09 -9.74
N THR A 424 16.92 -23.27 -9.45
CA THR A 424 15.52 -23.34 -9.04
C THR A 424 15.44 -22.76 -7.63
N SER A 425 14.86 -21.57 -7.52
CA SER A 425 14.39 -21.11 -6.21
C SER A 425 13.00 -21.69 -6.01
N PRO A 426 12.71 -22.39 -4.90
CA PRO A 426 11.37 -22.85 -4.63
C PRO A 426 10.46 -21.63 -4.58
N ALA A 427 9.48 -21.58 -5.48
CA ALA A 427 8.29 -20.83 -5.18
C ALA A 427 7.68 -21.47 -3.93
N LEU A 428 7.02 -20.70 -3.07
CA LEU A 428 6.19 -21.25 -1.98
C LEU A 428 5.16 -22.28 -2.51
N LEU A 429 4.96 -22.34 -3.81
CA LEU A 429 3.84 -22.99 -4.45
C LEU A 429 4.33 -24.26 -5.14
N THR A 430 4.16 -25.39 -4.46
CA THR A 430 4.01 -26.71 -5.10
C THR A 430 2.63 -26.87 -5.77
N GLU A 431 1.78 -25.83 -5.69
CA GLU A 431 0.34 -25.77 -6.00
C GLU A 431 -0.57 -26.20 -4.84
N GLY A 432 -1.65 -25.44 -4.61
CA GLY A 432 -2.62 -25.75 -3.55
C GLY A 432 -3.53 -24.58 -3.19
N VAL A 433 -4.19 -24.67 -2.03
CA VAL A 433 -5.16 -23.68 -1.54
C VAL A 433 -4.58 -22.89 -0.37
N LEU A 434 -4.59 -21.57 -0.49
CA LEU A 434 -4.27 -20.64 0.60
C LEU A 434 -5.57 -20.20 1.27
N VAL A 435 -5.59 -20.24 2.61
CA VAL A 435 -6.68 -19.71 3.43
C VAL A 435 -6.11 -18.60 4.31
N TYR A 436 -6.78 -17.45 4.33
CA TYR A 436 -6.42 -16.33 5.19
C TYR A 436 -7.65 -15.55 5.63
N THR A 437 -7.48 -14.69 6.61
CA THR A 437 -8.51 -13.77 7.10
C THR A 437 -8.11 -12.35 6.77
N VAL A 438 -9.11 -11.50 6.59
CA VAL A 438 -8.94 -10.06 6.43
C VAL A 438 -9.80 -9.37 7.47
N ASP A 439 -9.19 -8.51 8.28
CA ASP A 439 -9.85 -7.60 9.20
C ASP A 439 -9.69 -6.16 8.68
N ALA A 440 -10.76 -5.65 8.09
CA ALA A 440 -10.83 -4.31 7.52
C ALA A 440 -10.93 -3.19 8.59
N SER A 441 -11.08 -3.54 9.86
CA SER A 441 -11.02 -2.61 10.99
C SER A 441 -9.59 -2.33 11.45
N VAL A 442 -8.60 -3.08 10.94
CA VAL A 442 -7.20 -2.97 11.32
C VAL A 442 -6.45 -2.07 10.35
N GLU A 443 -5.68 -1.13 10.89
CA GLU A 443 -4.91 -0.16 10.12
C GLU A 443 -3.66 -0.76 9.45
N SER A 444 -3.11 -0.04 8.48
CA SER A 444 -1.83 -0.33 7.83
C SER A 444 -0.74 -0.59 8.87
N GLY A 445 0.06 -1.63 8.67
CA GLY A 445 1.16 -1.92 9.59
C GLY A 445 0.77 -2.64 10.88
N GLN A 446 -0.48 -3.10 11.03
CA GLN A 446 -0.98 -3.78 12.22
C GLN A 446 -1.39 -5.25 12.00
N LEU A 447 -0.96 -5.85 10.88
CA LEU A 447 -1.29 -7.23 10.46
C LEU A 447 -2.82 -7.43 10.24
N PRO A 448 -3.45 -6.69 9.30
CA PRO A 448 -4.87 -6.84 8.97
C PRO A 448 -5.18 -8.12 8.20
N VAL A 449 -4.16 -8.78 7.63
CA VAL A 449 -4.31 -10.04 6.89
C VAL A 449 -3.51 -11.13 7.59
N LYS A 450 -4.15 -12.26 7.90
CA LYS A 450 -3.53 -13.37 8.63
C LYS A 450 -3.78 -14.69 7.94
N VAL A 451 -2.72 -15.45 7.66
CA VAL A 451 -2.83 -16.81 7.11
C VAL A 451 -3.52 -17.71 8.14
N ALA A 452 -4.31 -18.68 7.71
CA ALA A 452 -4.96 -19.61 8.63
C ALA A 452 -3.91 -20.34 9.49
N GLY A 453 -4.14 -20.35 10.81
CA GLY A 453 -3.16 -20.83 11.79
C GLY A 453 -2.30 -19.73 12.43
N ASP A 454 -2.34 -18.51 11.91
CA ASP A 454 -1.60 -17.37 12.48
C ASP A 454 -2.29 -16.86 13.75
N SER A 455 -1.54 -16.88 14.86
CA SER A 455 -2.01 -16.45 16.17
C SER A 455 -1.98 -14.92 16.39
N GLY A 456 -1.53 -14.15 15.39
CA GLY A 456 -1.46 -12.68 15.41
C GLY A 456 -0.05 -12.11 15.36
N ASN A 457 0.93 -12.93 14.98
CA ASN A 457 2.34 -12.56 14.89
C ASN A 457 2.95 -12.88 13.52
N GLY A 458 2.15 -13.25 12.52
CA GLY A 458 2.67 -13.60 11.21
C GLY A 458 3.39 -14.95 11.21
N GLN A 459 3.06 -15.85 12.13
CA GLN A 459 3.72 -17.15 12.27
C GLN A 459 2.69 -18.28 12.23
N VAL A 460 2.98 -19.33 11.48
CA VAL A 460 2.16 -20.54 11.39
C VAL A 460 3.02 -21.79 11.65
N ASP A 461 2.47 -22.74 12.40
CA ASP A 461 3.22 -23.91 12.87
C ASP A 461 3.37 -25.03 11.83
N ASP A 462 2.74 -24.87 10.66
CA ASP A 462 2.72 -25.84 9.58
C ASP A 462 2.81 -25.15 8.21
N TYR A 463 3.00 -25.95 7.17
CA TYR A 463 3.02 -25.44 5.79
C TYR A 463 1.68 -24.78 5.43
N PRO A 464 1.69 -23.53 4.92
CA PRO A 464 0.50 -22.67 4.82
C PRO A 464 -0.43 -22.99 3.64
N ILE A 465 0.01 -23.84 2.71
CA ILE A 465 -0.75 -24.21 1.51
C ILE A 465 -1.33 -25.61 1.69
N LEU A 466 -2.65 -25.71 1.60
CA LEU A 466 -3.38 -26.96 1.69
C LEU A 466 -3.39 -27.69 0.35
N THR A 467 -3.15 -28.99 0.38
CA THR A 467 -3.25 -29.90 -0.76
C THR A 467 -4.45 -30.85 -0.60
N THR A 468 -4.79 -31.60 -1.66
CA THR A 468 -5.92 -32.53 -1.67
C THR A 468 -5.92 -33.46 -0.45
N GLY A 469 -7.07 -33.52 0.25
CA GLY A 469 -7.26 -34.30 1.47
C GLY A 469 -6.93 -33.55 2.76
N GLN A 470 -6.28 -32.38 2.69
CA GLN A 470 -6.00 -31.54 3.86
C GLN A 470 -7.13 -30.56 4.13
N SER A 471 -7.20 -30.08 5.36
CA SER A 471 -8.17 -29.08 5.79
C SER A 471 -7.62 -28.19 6.89
N VAL A 472 -8.18 -27.00 7.03
CA VAL A 472 -7.93 -26.08 8.14
C VAL A 472 -9.25 -25.59 8.72
N THR A 473 -9.30 -25.36 10.03
CA THR A 473 -10.44 -24.73 10.68
C THR A 473 -10.06 -23.33 11.18
N VAL A 474 -10.83 -22.33 10.78
CA VAL A 474 -10.58 -20.92 11.10
C VAL A 474 -11.92 -20.21 11.32
N HIS A 475 -12.03 -19.44 12.41
CA HIS A 475 -13.26 -18.74 12.83
C HIS A 475 -14.57 -19.57 12.73
N GLY A 476 -14.51 -20.86 13.12
CA GLY A 476 -15.68 -21.73 13.11
C GLY A 476 -16.09 -22.26 11.73
N TYR A 477 -15.21 -22.15 10.73
CA TYR A 477 -15.38 -22.77 9.41
C TYR A 477 -14.24 -23.75 9.14
N THR A 478 -14.58 -24.94 8.65
CA THR A 478 -13.62 -25.92 8.13
C THR A 478 -13.56 -25.81 6.61
N ILE A 479 -12.37 -25.55 6.08
CA ILE A 479 -12.07 -25.49 4.65
C ILE A 479 -11.27 -26.74 4.31
N ALA A 480 -11.83 -27.63 3.50
CA ALA A 480 -11.19 -28.87 3.07
C ALA A 480 -10.95 -28.87 1.56
N VAL A 481 -9.74 -29.24 1.13
CA VAL A 481 -9.42 -29.42 -0.29
C VAL A 481 -9.82 -30.83 -0.71
N VAL A 482 -10.84 -30.92 -1.57
CA VAL A 482 -11.48 -32.18 -1.96
C VAL A 482 -10.76 -32.82 -3.14
N SER A 483 -10.37 -32.02 -4.13
CA SER A 483 -9.68 -32.49 -5.32
C SER A 483 -8.89 -31.39 -6.02
N ASP A 484 -7.92 -31.79 -6.84
CA ASP A 484 -7.18 -30.96 -7.77
C ASP A 484 -7.21 -31.65 -9.16
N ASP A 485 -7.65 -30.93 -10.19
CA ASP A 485 -7.70 -31.43 -11.58
C ASP A 485 -6.54 -30.90 -12.46
N GLY A 486 -5.55 -30.26 -11.85
CA GLY A 486 -4.42 -29.59 -12.51
C GLY A 486 -4.73 -28.18 -13.02
N HIS A 487 -5.99 -27.73 -13.00
CA HIS A 487 -6.41 -26.39 -13.40
C HIS A 487 -7.09 -25.63 -12.26
N ALA A 488 -7.95 -26.32 -11.50
CA ALA A 488 -8.71 -25.80 -10.37
C ALA A 488 -8.64 -26.71 -9.14
N HIS A 489 -8.77 -26.10 -7.97
CA HIS A 489 -8.93 -26.82 -6.70
C HIS A 489 -10.40 -26.81 -6.31
N THR A 490 -10.97 -27.98 -6.02
CA THR A 490 -12.31 -28.06 -5.44
C THR A 490 -12.19 -28.06 -3.92
N VAL A 491 -12.87 -27.12 -3.27
CA VAL A 491 -12.90 -26.99 -1.81
C VAL A 491 -14.32 -27.14 -1.29
N THR A 492 -14.45 -27.74 -0.10
CA THR A 492 -15.68 -27.70 0.68
C THR A 492 -15.48 -26.79 1.88
N ILE A 493 -16.42 -25.86 2.07
CA ILE A 493 -16.45 -24.88 3.15
C ILE A 493 -17.65 -25.22 4.03
N THR A 494 -17.39 -25.59 5.27
CA THR A 494 -18.43 -26.05 6.23
C THR A 494 -18.38 -25.19 7.49
N LYS A 495 -19.49 -24.60 7.87
CA LYS A 495 -19.66 -23.97 9.18
C LYS A 495 -19.74 -25.06 10.24
N VAL A 496 -18.87 -25.01 11.23
CA VAL A 496 -18.89 -25.91 12.37
C VAL A 496 -20.09 -25.51 13.23
N GLU A 497 -21.05 -26.42 13.40
CA GLU A 497 -22.14 -26.20 14.36
C GLU A 497 -21.53 -26.15 15.76
N ASN A 498 -21.74 -25.06 16.49
CA ASN A 498 -21.46 -25.05 17.92
C ASN A 498 -22.34 -26.14 18.53
N GLN A 499 -21.73 -27.23 19.00
CA GLN A 499 -22.39 -28.06 20.01
C GLN A 499 -22.71 -27.10 21.16
N GLN A 500 -24.01 -26.81 21.33
CA GLN A 500 -24.48 -26.13 22.53
C GLN A 500 -23.86 -26.86 23.72
N ALA A 501 -23.15 -26.12 24.56
CA ALA A 501 -22.80 -26.56 25.89
C ALA A 501 -24.11 -26.87 26.62
N GLY A 502 -24.55 -28.12 26.52
CA GLY A 502 -25.53 -28.69 27.41
C GLY A 502 -24.80 -29.00 28.71
N ASP A 503 -25.04 -28.18 29.72
CA ASP A 503 -25.39 -28.62 31.07
C ASP A 503 -26.02 -27.46 31.84
#